data_AF-A0A917UBI8-F1
#
_entry.id   AF-A0A917UBI8-F1
#
_cell.length_a   1.000
_cell.length_b   1.000
_cell.length_c   1.000
_cell.angle_alpha   90.00
_cell.angle_beta   90.00
_cell.angle_gamma   90.00
#
_symmetry.space_group_name_H-M   'P 1'
#
loop_
_entity.id
_entity.type
_entity.pdbx_description
1 polymer ?
#
loop_
_entity_poly.entity_id
_entity_poly.type
_entity_poly.pdbx_seq_one_letter_code
_entity_poly.pdbx_strand_id
1 'polypeptide(L)'
;MASQGFRDWVAAGKPYTLIRPAKALKRNLKAHGLTVFDFPDDGHQRAEPPEDHTPYSATGWPGPNARWKARALDIMPRADNSAGRKENADIARQLIRDRDAGRPAVMWIKYLNWTDEQGVCQQERWTDAQHPNRRTTRDSSDSGHVHVSGRSDADDDGRAEDYDPISRMRELEDDMYNDEDRRRGRNVDEAIWQGIVNGAPKAKGLVIPGQPLVDRPIWLVEKLTEVAADAKAGRKAIEVLVSALNAGGGQVDTASILSRMDELAAAEVARERVLLQRIADLEAELAATRQPVA
;
A
#
# COMPACT_ATOMS: atom_id res chain seq x y z
N MET A 1 -6.70 -22.57 -38.67
CA MET A 1 -5.35 -22.78 -39.26
C MET A 1 -4.35 -22.11 -38.35
N ALA A 2 -3.14 -22.66 -38.16
CA ALA A 2 -2.14 -21.99 -37.33
C ALA A 2 -1.67 -20.67 -37.96
N SER A 3 -1.29 -19.69 -37.13
CA SER A 3 -0.78 -18.39 -37.59
C SER A 3 0.57 -18.52 -38.30
N GLN A 4 0.98 -17.48 -39.03
CA GLN A 4 2.34 -17.43 -39.61
C GLN A 4 3.40 -17.42 -38.51
N GLY A 5 3.17 -16.70 -37.40
CA GLY A 5 4.08 -16.67 -36.25
C GLY A 5 4.32 -18.06 -35.65
N PHE A 6 3.26 -18.88 -35.52
CA PHE A 6 3.39 -20.27 -35.07
C PHE A 6 4.25 -21.10 -36.03
N ARG A 7 4.00 -21.00 -37.35
CA ARG A 7 4.79 -21.72 -38.35
C ARG A 7 6.27 -21.34 -38.30
N ASP A 8 6.57 -20.05 -38.22
CA ASP A 8 7.95 -19.54 -38.12
C ASP A 8 8.63 -20.05 -36.83
N TRP A 9 7.92 -20.07 -35.71
CA TRP A 9 8.41 -20.58 -34.44
C TRP A 9 8.72 -22.08 -34.49
N VAL A 10 7.83 -22.88 -35.09
CA VAL A 10 8.05 -24.31 -35.30
C VAL A 10 9.26 -24.55 -36.21
N ALA A 11 9.37 -23.81 -37.32
CA ALA A 11 10.50 -23.90 -38.25
C ALA A 11 11.83 -23.52 -37.58
N ALA A 12 11.81 -22.60 -36.61
CA ALA A 12 12.99 -22.20 -35.82
C ALA A 12 13.36 -23.20 -34.71
N GLY A 13 12.65 -24.33 -34.56
CA GLY A 13 12.92 -25.33 -33.53
C GLY A 13 12.24 -25.05 -32.18
N LYS A 14 11.14 -24.28 -32.19
CA LYS A 14 10.36 -23.89 -31.00
C LYS A 14 11.15 -23.17 -29.89
N PRO A 15 12.01 -22.19 -30.20
CA PRO A 15 12.74 -21.42 -29.19
C PRO A 15 11.77 -20.67 -28.26
N TYR A 16 12.06 -20.67 -26.95
CA TYR A 16 11.24 -19.98 -25.96
C TYR A 16 12.13 -19.34 -24.89
N THR A 17 11.80 -18.11 -24.51
CA THR A 17 12.44 -17.42 -23.38
C THR A 17 11.44 -16.49 -22.71
N LEU A 18 11.14 -16.72 -21.44
CA LEU A 18 10.40 -15.74 -20.64
C LEU A 18 11.29 -14.51 -20.38
N ILE A 19 10.71 -13.31 -20.46
CA ILE A 19 11.43 -12.05 -20.18
C ILE A 19 11.92 -11.99 -18.73
N ARG A 20 13.01 -11.25 -18.49
CA ARG A 20 13.67 -11.16 -17.18
C ARG A 20 12.73 -10.73 -16.06
N PRO A 21 11.89 -9.68 -16.18
CA PRO A 21 11.05 -9.28 -15.06
C PRO A 21 9.92 -10.29 -14.76
N ALA A 22 9.35 -10.93 -15.78
CA ALA A 22 8.37 -11.99 -15.59
C ALA A 22 9.00 -13.23 -14.93
N LYS A 23 10.25 -13.59 -15.28
CA LYS A 23 10.99 -14.65 -14.58
C LYS A 23 11.19 -14.33 -13.10
N ALA A 24 11.53 -13.09 -12.76
CA ALA A 24 11.71 -12.67 -11.38
C ALA A 24 10.41 -12.75 -10.58
N LEU A 25 9.31 -12.20 -11.12
CA LEU A 25 8.00 -12.28 -10.49
C LEU A 25 7.55 -13.74 -10.29
N LYS A 26 7.67 -14.58 -11.33
CA LYS A 26 7.37 -16.02 -11.25
C LYS A 26 8.18 -16.70 -10.16
N ARG A 27 9.49 -16.47 -10.09
CA ARG A 27 10.37 -17.04 -9.06
C ARG A 27 9.89 -16.66 -7.66
N ASN A 28 9.63 -15.37 -7.43
CA ASN A 28 9.29 -14.87 -6.10
C ASN A 28 7.91 -15.36 -5.64
N LEU A 29 6.90 -15.36 -6.53
CA LEU A 29 5.58 -15.95 -6.22
C LEU A 29 5.67 -17.45 -5.93
N LYS A 30 6.45 -18.21 -6.73
CA LYS A 30 6.66 -19.64 -6.48
C LYS A 30 7.38 -19.92 -5.17
N ALA A 31 8.27 -19.04 -4.71
CA ALA A 31 8.92 -19.17 -3.41
C ALA A 31 7.92 -19.09 -2.24
N HIS A 32 6.76 -18.44 -2.44
CA HIS A 32 5.66 -18.41 -1.48
C HIS A 32 4.68 -19.59 -1.64
N GLY A 33 4.93 -20.54 -2.55
CA GLY A 33 4.09 -21.72 -2.77
C GLY A 33 2.94 -21.51 -3.74
N LEU A 34 2.94 -20.45 -4.55
CA LEU A 34 1.96 -20.25 -5.62
C LEU A 34 2.30 -21.07 -6.87
N THR A 35 1.26 -21.46 -7.61
CA THR A 35 1.40 -22.03 -8.95
C THR A 35 1.37 -20.89 -9.97
N VAL A 36 2.41 -20.81 -10.80
CA VAL A 36 2.53 -19.78 -11.85
C VAL A 36 2.89 -20.44 -13.19
N PHE A 37 2.00 -20.31 -14.16
CA PHE A 37 2.22 -20.74 -15.54
C PHE A 37 2.78 -19.59 -16.39
N ASP A 38 3.63 -19.92 -17.35
CA ASP A 38 4.27 -18.96 -18.27
C ASP A 38 4.28 -19.46 -19.72
N PHE A 39 3.70 -20.63 -19.96
CA PHE A 39 3.70 -21.28 -21.26
C PHE A 39 2.27 -21.56 -21.71
N PRO A 40 1.92 -21.22 -22.96
CA PRO A 40 0.56 -21.36 -23.47
C PRO A 40 0.19 -22.83 -23.66
N ASP A 41 -1.10 -23.14 -23.47
CA ASP A 41 -1.65 -24.40 -23.96
C ASP A 41 -1.71 -24.44 -25.51
N ASP A 42 -2.08 -25.60 -26.04
CA ASP A 42 -2.18 -25.84 -27.48
C ASP A 42 -3.22 -24.94 -28.18
N GLY A 43 -4.25 -24.50 -27.45
CA GLY A 43 -5.28 -23.59 -27.95
C GLY A 43 -4.70 -22.20 -28.20
N HIS A 44 -4.06 -21.63 -27.18
CA HIS A 44 -3.37 -20.34 -27.24
C HIS A 44 -2.26 -20.35 -28.29
N GLN A 45 -1.53 -21.46 -28.43
CA GLN A 45 -0.48 -21.58 -29.44
C GLN A 45 -1.01 -21.46 -30.88
N ARG A 46 -2.24 -21.91 -31.13
CA ARG A 46 -2.84 -21.98 -32.46
C ARG A 46 -3.86 -20.86 -32.71
N ALA A 47 -4.06 -19.97 -31.74
CA ALA A 47 -4.93 -18.81 -31.84
C ALA A 47 -4.52 -17.87 -32.98
N GLU A 48 -5.51 -17.20 -33.57
CA GLU A 48 -5.33 -16.17 -34.60
C GLU A 48 -6.18 -14.94 -34.22
N PRO A 49 -5.56 -13.82 -33.81
CA PRO A 49 -4.12 -13.62 -33.70
C PRO A 49 -3.48 -14.38 -32.53
N PRO A 50 -2.15 -14.64 -32.55
CA PRO A 50 -1.43 -15.25 -31.43
C PRO A 50 -1.51 -14.44 -30.14
N GLU A 51 -1.78 -15.13 -29.03
CA GLU A 51 -2.01 -14.55 -27.71
C GLU A 51 -0.73 -14.43 -26.87
N ASP A 52 -0.83 -13.79 -25.71
CA ASP A 52 0.25 -13.12 -24.95
C ASP A 52 1.26 -14.07 -24.32
N HIS A 53 0.82 -15.30 -24.06
CA HIS A 53 1.66 -16.40 -23.61
C HIS A 53 2.59 -16.92 -24.71
N THR A 54 2.29 -16.63 -25.98
CA THR A 54 3.06 -17.18 -27.08
C THR A 54 4.37 -16.43 -27.34
N PRO A 55 5.47 -17.13 -27.67
CA PRO A 55 6.76 -16.53 -28.06
C PRO A 55 6.72 -15.69 -29.36
N TYR A 56 5.57 -15.68 -30.04
CA TYR A 56 5.27 -14.98 -31.28
C TYR A 56 3.98 -14.17 -31.18
N SER A 57 3.61 -13.77 -29.95
CA SER A 57 2.42 -12.99 -29.66
C SER A 57 2.36 -11.73 -30.54
N ALA A 58 1.18 -11.46 -31.09
CA ALA A 58 0.94 -10.25 -31.88
C ALA A 58 0.58 -9.02 -31.01
N THR A 59 0.43 -9.19 -29.69
CA THR A 59 -0.12 -8.17 -28.77
C THR A 59 0.95 -7.28 -28.13
N GLY A 60 2.11 -7.12 -28.78
CA GLY A 60 3.22 -6.31 -28.27
C GLY A 60 2.85 -4.84 -28.05
N TRP A 61 3.42 -4.23 -27.00
CA TRP A 61 3.35 -2.79 -26.72
C TRP A 61 4.59 -2.34 -25.91
N PRO A 62 5.18 -1.17 -26.15
CA PRO A 62 4.75 -0.11 -27.07
C PRO A 62 5.08 -0.37 -28.55
N GLY A 63 5.73 -1.49 -28.85
CA GLY A 63 6.00 -1.94 -30.21
C GLY A 63 5.90 -3.45 -30.34
N PRO A 64 6.27 -4.00 -31.52
CA PRO A 64 6.26 -5.43 -31.77
C PRO A 64 7.07 -6.21 -30.73
N ASN A 65 6.62 -7.42 -30.40
CA ASN A 65 7.36 -8.32 -29.54
C ASN A 65 8.67 -8.76 -30.22
N ALA A 66 9.78 -8.73 -29.48
CA ALA A 66 10.98 -9.43 -29.93
C ALA A 66 10.68 -10.92 -30.07
N ARG A 67 11.16 -11.53 -31.15
CA ARG A 67 10.89 -12.94 -31.45
C ARG A 67 11.40 -13.85 -30.35
N TRP A 68 10.58 -14.86 -30.10
CA TRP A 68 10.80 -15.99 -29.21
C TRP A 68 10.76 -15.67 -27.71
N LYS A 69 10.21 -14.50 -27.38
CA LYS A 69 10.08 -14.02 -26.00
C LYS A 69 8.62 -14.06 -25.56
N ALA A 70 8.34 -14.77 -24.49
CA ALA A 70 7.03 -14.74 -23.82
C ALA A 70 7.04 -13.69 -22.70
N ARG A 71 5.89 -13.06 -22.47
CA ARG A 71 5.76 -11.91 -21.55
C ARG A 71 4.60 -12.03 -20.58
N ALA A 72 3.83 -13.11 -20.67
CA ALA A 72 2.68 -13.33 -19.84
C ALA A 72 2.93 -14.37 -18.75
N LEU A 73 2.18 -14.24 -17.65
CA LEU A 73 2.15 -15.16 -16.53
C LEU A 73 0.71 -15.35 -16.08
N ASP A 74 0.33 -16.57 -15.71
CA ASP A 74 -0.93 -16.84 -15.02
C ASP A 74 -0.63 -17.30 -13.59
N ILE A 75 -1.09 -16.51 -12.62
CA ILE A 75 -0.95 -16.79 -11.19
C ILE A 75 -2.23 -17.47 -10.74
N MET A 76 -2.12 -18.75 -10.39
CA MET A 76 -3.27 -19.56 -10.00
C MET A 76 -3.57 -19.37 -8.50
N PRO A 77 -4.86 -19.40 -8.12
CA PRO A 77 -5.20 -19.46 -6.70
C PRO A 77 -4.67 -20.79 -6.12
N ARG A 78 -4.18 -20.79 -4.88
CA ARG A 78 -3.71 -22.03 -4.23
C ARG A 78 -4.81 -23.07 -4.05
N ALA A 79 -6.04 -22.61 -3.95
CA ALA A 79 -7.21 -23.45 -3.78
C ALA A 79 -8.38 -22.86 -4.54
N ASP A 80 -9.22 -23.72 -5.11
CA ASP A 80 -10.48 -23.34 -5.74
C ASP A 80 -11.57 -23.14 -4.66
N ASN A 81 -11.38 -22.12 -3.82
CA ASN A 81 -12.31 -21.73 -2.77
C ASN A 81 -12.23 -20.20 -2.53
N SER A 82 -13.07 -19.69 -1.62
CA SER A 82 -13.13 -18.26 -1.33
C SER A 82 -11.80 -17.68 -0.85
N ALA A 83 -11.04 -18.43 -0.05
CA ALA A 83 -9.74 -18.00 0.46
C ALA A 83 -8.70 -17.88 -0.66
N GLY A 84 -8.62 -18.88 -1.56
CA GLY A 84 -7.72 -18.83 -2.71
C GLY A 84 -8.08 -17.73 -3.71
N ARG A 85 -9.38 -17.49 -3.94
CA ARG A 85 -9.83 -16.36 -4.77
C ARG A 85 -9.47 -15.01 -4.14
N LYS A 86 -9.65 -14.86 -2.83
CA LYS A 86 -9.25 -13.66 -2.09
C LYS A 86 -7.74 -13.41 -2.19
N GLU A 87 -6.91 -14.43 -1.97
CA GLU A 87 -5.45 -14.29 -2.10
C GLU A 87 -5.06 -13.77 -3.49
N ASN A 88 -5.65 -14.32 -4.55
CA ASN A 88 -5.37 -13.87 -5.91
C ASN A 88 -5.83 -12.43 -6.17
N ALA A 89 -7.02 -12.06 -5.67
CA ALA A 89 -7.51 -10.68 -5.74
C ALA A 89 -6.57 -9.71 -5.00
N ASP A 90 -6.05 -10.09 -3.83
CA ASP A 90 -5.10 -9.28 -3.08
C ASP A 90 -3.76 -9.13 -3.81
N ILE A 91 -3.24 -10.20 -4.42
CA ILE A 91 -2.04 -10.13 -5.30
C ILE A 91 -2.27 -9.15 -6.45
N ALA A 92 -3.39 -9.26 -7.16
CA ALA A 92 -3.71 -8.37 -8.26
C ALA A 92 -3.76 -6.91 -7.80
N ARG A 93 -4.46 -6.62 -6.68
CA ARG A 93 -4.52 -5.28 -6.08
C ARG A 93 -3.15 -4.74 -5.70
N GLN A 94 -2.26 -5.59 -5.16
CA GLN A 94 -0.92 -5.15 -4.82
C GLN A 94 -0.11 -4.76 -6.05
N LEU A 95 -0.18 -5.56 -7.13
CA LEU A 95 0.47 -5.24 -8.40
C LEU A 95 -0.08 -3.94 -9.00
N ILE A 96 -1.41 -3.77 -8.99
CA ILE A 96 -2.08 -2.54 -9.45
C ILE A 96 -1.61 -1.33 -8.63
N ARG A 97 -1.65 -1.43 -7.29
CA ARG A 97 -1.24 -0.37 -6.37
C ARG A 97 0.21 0.05 -6.63
N ASP A 98 1.12 -0.92 -6.74
CA ASP A 98 2.52 -0.63 -6.98
C ASP A 98 2.76 -0.05 -8.38
N ARG A 99 1.98 -0.47 -9.39
CA ARG A 99 2.06 0.05 -10.77
C ARG A 99 1.54 1.48 -10.86
N ASP A 100 0.42 1.77 -10.20
CA ASP A 100 -0.16 3.11 -10.11
C ASP A 100 0.74 4.07 -9.30
N ALA A 101 1.43 3.55 -8.27
CA ALA A 101 2.42 4.30 -7.51
C ALA A 101 3.75 4.51 -8.27
N GLY A 102 3.87 4.02 -9.50
CA GLY A 102 5.07 4.22 -10.33
C GLY A 102 6.30 3.45 -9.84
N ARG A 103 6.13 2.36 -9.07
CA ARG A 103 7.27 1.61 -8.55
C ARG A 103 8.08 1.01 -9.70
N PRO A 104 9.40 1.30 -9.79
CA PRO A 104 10.20 0.87 -10.95
C PRO A 104 10.11 -0.62 -11.26
N ALA A 105 10.00 -1.46 -10.23
CA ALA A 105 9.96 -2.92 -10.34
C ALA A 105 8.74 -3.51 -11.04
N VAL A 106 7.63 -2.77 -11.15
CA VAL A 106 6.40 -3.24 -11.80
C VAL A 106 6.06 -2.45 -13.06
N MET A 107 6.87 -1.46 -13.44
CA MET A 107 6.62 -0.63 -14.63
C MET A 107 6.66 -1.41 -15.95
N TRP A 108 7.22 -2.62 -15.93
CA TRP A 108 7.19 -3.56 -17.05
C TRP A 108 5.80 -4.15 -17.32
N ILE A 109 4.84 -4.01 -16.39
CA ILE A 109 3.48 -4.53 -16.56
C ILE A 109 2.70 -3.62 -17.53
N LYS A 110 2.15 -4.26 -18.57
CA LYS A 110 1.33 -3.68 -19.63
C LYS A 110 -0.16 -3.74 -19.27
N TYR A 111 -0.64 -4.90 -18.83
CA TYR A 111 -1.99 -5.07 -18.28
C TYR A 111 -2.09 -6.29 -17.35
N LEU A 112 -3.20 -6.36 -16.61
CA LEU A 112 -3.59 -7.45 -15.73
C LEU A 112 -5.05 -7.85 -16.00
N ASN A 113 -5.34 -9.15 -16.20
CA ASN A 113 -6.68 -9.69 -15.97
C ASN A 113 -6.74 -10.27 -14.56
N TRP A 114 -7.82 -10.03 -13.84
CA TRP A 114 -8.03 -10.63 -12.52
C TRP A 114 -9.51 -10.68 -12.18
N THR A 115 -9.87 -11.59 -11.27
CA THR A 115 -11.23 -11.73 -10.74
C THR A 115 -11.25 -11.30 -9.27
N ASP A 116 -12.19 -10.44 -8.89
CA ASP A 116 -12.38 -10.05 -7.48
C ASP A 116 -13.10 -11.14 -6.66
N GLU A 117 -13.28 -10.92 -5.36
CA GLU A 117 -13.94 -11.90 -4.47
C GLU A 117 -15.42 -12.09 -4.79
N GLN A 118 -16.04 -11.13 -5.49
CA GLN A 118 -17.42 -11.19 -5.95
C GLN A 118 -17.58 -11.92 -7.29
N GLY A 119 -16.46 -12.33 -7.92
CA GLY A 119 -16.47 -13.02 -9.20
C GLY A 119 -16.48 -12.09 -10.41
N VAL A 120 -16.30 -10.77 -10.22
CA VAL A 120 -16.22 -9.80 -11.31
C VAL A 120 -14.81 -9.84 -11.90
N CYS A 121 -14.71 -10.12 -13.19
CA CYS A 121 -13.45 -10.26 -13.90
C CYS A 121 -13.12 -8.98 -14.69
N GLN A 122 -11.95 -8.40 -14.41
CA GLN A 122 -11.56 -7.07 -14.89
C GLN A 122 -10.19 -7.03 -15.57
N GLN A 123 -10.18 -6.15 -16.57
CA GLN A 123 -9.18 -5.59 -17.46
C GLN A 123 -8.37 -4.37 -16.99
N GLU A 124 -7.25 -4.47 -16.26
CA GLU A 124 -6.47 -3.28 -15.87
C GLU A 124 -5.31 -3.01 -16.84
N ARG A 125 -5.31 -1.90 -17.58
CA ARG A 125 -4.32 -1.61 -18.64
C ARG A 125 -3.58 -0.29 -18.42
N TRP A 126 -2.28 -0.28 -18.76
CA TRP A 126 -1.41 0.91 -18.80
C TRP A 126 -0.75 1.07 -20.19
N THR A 127 -1.56 1.00 -21.24
CA THR A 127 -1.11 0.99 -22.65
C THR A 127 -1.39 2.30 -23.40
N ASP A 128 -1.89 3.33 -22.72
CA ASP A 128 -2.08 4.64 -23.36
C ASP A 128 -0.70 5.24 -23.69
N ALA A 129 -0.40 5.38 -24.99
CA ALA A 129 0.87 5.94 -25.44
C ALA A 129 1.07 7.40 -25.03
N GLN A 130 -0.01 8.16 -24.86
CA GLN A 130 0.03 9.55 -24.38
C GLN A 130 0.18 9.62 -22.85
N HIS A 131 -0.35 8.62 -22.15
CA HIS A 131 -0.33 8.55 -20.69
C HIS A 131 0.05 7.13 -20.21
N PRO A 132 1.31 6.68 -20.36
CA PRO A 132 1.73 5.29 -20.15
C PRO A 132 1.66 4.80 -18.69
N ASN A 133 1.26 5.68 -17.78
CA ASN A 133 1.03 5.39 -16.36
C ASN A 133 -0.44 5.59 -15.96
N ARG A 134 -1.31 6.03 -16.87
CA ARG A 134 -2.74 6.12 -16.61
C ARG A 134 -3.37 4.75 -16.76
N ARG A 135 -3.95 4.26 -15.67
CA ARG A 135 -4.74 3.03 -15.68
C ARG A 135 -6.09 3.24 -16.38
N THR A 136 -6.51 2.25 -17.15
CA THR A 136 -7.87 2.11 -17.66
C THR A 136 -8.40 0.74 -17.28
N THR A 137 -9.69 0.67 -16.95
CA THR A 137 -10.37 -0.56 -16.50
C THR A 137 -11.48 -0.92 -17.48
N ARG A 138 -11.66 -2.21 -17.75
CA ARG A 138 -12.78 -2.74 -18.56
C ARG A 138 -13.13 -4.16 -18.13
N ASP A 139 -14.27 -4.69 -18.57
CA ASP A 139 -14.61 -6.09 -18.29
C ASP A 139 -13.70 -7.06 -19.05
N SER A 140 -13.48 -8.24 -18.48
CA SER A 140 -12.73 -9.35 -19.08
C SER A 140 -13.42 -10.68 -18.82
N SER A 141 -13.27 -11.64 -19.72
CA SER A 141 -13.72 -13.02 -19.52
C SER A 141 -12.62 -13.95 -19.02
N ASP A 142 -11.38 -13.46 -18.96
CA ASP A 142 -10.20 -14.22 -18.55
C ASP A 142 -10.11 -14.34 -17.02
N SER A 143 -10.87 -15.29 -16.48
CA SER A 143 -11.22 -15.38 -15.05
C SER A 143 -10.57 -16.56 -14.33
N GLY A 144 -10.68 -16.57 -13.00
CA GLY A 144 -10.22 -17.68 -12.14
C GLY A 144 -8.73 -17.67 -11.82
N HIS A 145 -7.97 -16.73 -12.36
CA HIS A 145 -6.54 -16.52 -12.10
C HIS A 145 -6.18 -15.03 -12.23
N VAL A 146 -4.93 -14.67 -11.94
CA VAL A 146 -4.37 -13.36 -12.28
C VAL A 146 -3.47 -13.53 -13.49
N HIS A 147 -3.88 -12.99 -14.63
CA HIS A 147 -3.06 -12.92 -15.83
C HIS A 147 -2.25 -11.62 -15.80
N VAL A 148 -0.93 -11.70 -15.89
CA VAL A 148 -0.02 -10.55 -15.97
C VAL A 148 0.61 -10.53 -17.36
N SER A 149 0.49 -9.42 -18.10
CA SER A 149 1.14 -9.26 -19.40
C SER A 149 2.18 -8.15 -19.38
N GLY A 150 3.39 -8.42 -19.86
CA GLY A 150 4.51 -7.49 -19.90
C GLY A 150 4.61 -6.62 -21.16
N ARG A 151 5.38 -5.55 -21.07
CA ARG A 151 5.75 -4.66 -22.19
C ARG A 151 6.86 -5.28 -23.06
N SER A 152 6.82 -5.00 -24.36
CA SER A 152 7.80 -5.45 -25.35
C SER A 152 9.18 -4.81 -25.20
N ASP A 153 9.27 -3.65 -24.54
CA ASP A 153 10.50 -2.88 -24.34
C ASP A 153 11.20 -3.19 -23.00
N ALA A 154 10.70 -4.18 -22.25
CA ALA A 154 11.17 -4.52 -20.90
C ALA A 154 11.81 -5.92 -20.83
N ASP A 155 12.21 -6.50 -21.97
CA ASP A 155 12.66 -7.90 -22.07
C ASP A 155 13.78 -8.26 -21.09
N ASP A 156 14.74 -7.36 -20.92
CA ASP A 156 15.96 -7.55 -20.11
C ASP A 156 16.01 -6.65 -18.87
N ASP A 157 14.88 -6.01 -18.51
CA ASP A 157 14.78 -5.13 -17.35
C ASP A 157 15.01 -5.88 -16.03
N GLY A 158 16.06 -5.49 -15.30
CA GLY A 158 16.44 -6.10 -14.02
C GLY A 158 15.73 -5.50 -12.80
N ARG A 159 14.94 -4.43 -12.95
CA ARG A 159 14.35 -3.72 -11.79
C ARG A 159 13.34 -4.55 -10.99
N ALA A 160 12.84 -5.66 -11.56
CA ALA A 160 11.91 -6.57 -10.90
C ALA A 160 12.60 -7.70 -10.12
N GLU A 161 13.93 -7.80 -10.12
CA GLU A 161 14.65 -8.96 -9.54
C GLU A 161 14.32 -9.20 -8.08
N ASP A 162 14.26 -8.14 -7.28
CA ASP A 162 14.01 -8.22 -5.85
C ASP A 162 12.54 -7.91 -5.48
N TYR A 163 11.65 -7.85 -6.48
CA TYR A 163 10.26 -7.49 -6.24
C TYR A 163 9.42 -8.69 -5.79
N ASP A 164 8.91 -8.61 -4.58
CA ASP A 164 8.06 -9.64 -3.99
C ASP A 164 6.71 -9.03 -3.56
N PRO A 165 5.63 -9.25 -4.34
CA PRO A 165 4.32 -8.70 -4.00
C PRO A 165 3.75 -9.31 -2.71
N ILE A 166 4.12 -10.55 -2.34
CA ILE A 166 3.59 -11.20 -1.14
C ILE A 166 4.19 -10.56 0.11
N SER A 167 5.52 -10.39 0.14
CA SER A 167 6.18 -9.69 1.25
C SER A 167 5.64 -8.27 1.42
N ARG A 168 5.40 -7.56 0.31
CA ARG A 168 4.82 -6.21 0.33
C ARG A 168 3.39 -6.16 0.87
N MET A 169 2.56 -7.17 0.58
CA MET A 169 1.23 -7.25 1.18
C MET A 169 1.31 -7.45 2.70
N ARG A 170 2.22 -8.30 3.17
CA ARG A 170 2.42 -8.53 4.62
C ARG A 170 2.94 -7.30 5.34
N GLU A 171 3.89 -6.58 4.75
CA GLU A 171 4.37 -5.29 5.27
C GLU A 171 3.23 -4.27 5.38
N LEU A 172 2.30 -4.25 4.42
CA LEU A 172 1.15 -3.36 4.46
C LEU A 172 0.09 -3.79 5.48
N GLU A 173 -0.04 -5.07 5.76
CA GLU A 173 -0.86 -5.57 6.87
C GLU A 173 -0.25 -5.16 8.22
N ASP A 174 1.06 -5.34 8.39
CA ASP A 174 1.79 -4.92 9.59
C ASP A 174 1.75 -3.38 9.76
N ASP A 175 1.90 -2.63 8.67
CA ASP A 175 1.75 -1.18 8.67
C ASP A 175 0.30 -0.78 8.96
N MET A 176 -0.72 -1.50 8.47
CA MET A 176 -2.13 -1.22 8.78
C MET A 176 -2.50 -1.49 10.24
N TYR A 177 -1.94 -2.53 10.86
CA TYR A 177 -2.07 -2.74 12.31
C TYR A 177 -1.38 -1.61 13.10
N ASN A 178 -0.22 -1.14 12.63
CA ASN A 178 0.40 0.07 13.16
C ASN A 178 -0.37 1.36 12.80
N ASP A 179 -1.15 1.38 11.70
CA ASP A 179 -1.93 2.51 11.22
C ASP A 179 -3.28 2.60 11.92
N GLU A 180 -3.84 1.51 12.45
CA GLU A 180 -4.99 1.54 13.37
C GLU A 180 -4.59 2.07 14.75
N ASP A 181 -3.43 1.69 15.29
CA ASP A 181 -2.88 2.27 16.51
C ASP A 181 -2.43 3.73 16.29
N ARG A 182 -1.85 4.06 15.13
CA ARG A 182 -1.63 5.46 14.71
C ARG A 182 -2.90 6.19 14.34
N ARG A 183 -4.00 5.55 13.92
CA ARG A 183 -5.30 6.20 13.70
C ARG A 183 -6.00 6.44 15.02
N ARG A 184 -5.84 5.57 16.02
CA ARG A 184 -6.24 5.86 17.40
C ARG A 184 -5.45 7.05 17.96
N GLY A 185 -4.13 7.11 17.73
CA GLY A 185 -3.30 8.27 18.08
C GLY A 185 -3.63 9.55 17.27
N ARG A 186 -3.77 9.45 15.94
CA ARG A 186 -4.12 10.57 15.06
C ARG A 186 -5.57 11.01 15.18
N ASN A 187 -6.50 10.17 15.61
CA ASN A 187 -7.87 10.63 15.91
C ASN A 187 -7.88 11.49 17.17
N VAL A 188 -6.93 11.33 18.09
CA VAL A 188 -6.75 12.25 19.22
C VAL A 188 -6.16 13.57 18.72
N ASP A 189 -5.08 13.54 17.92
CA ASP A 189 -4.46 14.76 17.38
C ASP A 189 -5.35 15.52 16.38
N GLU A 190 -6.08 14.81 15.50
CA GLU A 190 -7.04 15.36 14.54
C GLU A 190 -8.33 15.80 15.25
N ALA A 191 -8.81 15.12 16.31
CA ALA A 191 -9.94 15.65 17.11
C ALA A 191 -9.53 16.86 17.96
N ILE A 192 -8.29 16.93 18.44
CA ILE A 192 -7.72 18.11 19.07
C ILE A 192 -7.58 19.23 18.04
N TRP A 193 -7.07 18.95 16.85
CA TRP A 193 -6.87 19.94 15.78
C TRP A 193 -8.19 20.42 15.16
N GLN A 194 -9.11 19.52 14.81
CA GLN A 194 -10.47 19.86 14.35
C GLN A 194 -11.28 20.51 15.48
N GLY A 195 -11.01 20.17 16.74
CA GLY A 195 -11.46 20.92 17.90
C GLY A 195 -10.94 22.36 17.85
N ILE A 196 -9.63 22.57 17.80
CA ILE A 196 -8.97 23.89 17.74
C ILE A 196 -9.42 24.72 16.54
N VAL A 197 -9.60 24.09 15.37
CA VAL A 197 -9.89 24.75 14.09
C VAL A 197 -11.41 24.99 13.90
N ASN A 198 -12.28 24.05 14.30
CA ASN A 198 -13.73 24.15 14.09
C ASN A 198 -14.53 24.49 15.36
N GLY A 199 -13.90 24.45 16.53
CA GLY A 199 -14.50 24.71 17.84
C GLY A 199 -14.51 26.17 18.28
N ALA A 200 -14.05 27.11 17.44
CA ALA A 200 -14.45 28.50 17.61
C ALA A 200 -15.97 28.54 17.39
N PRO A 201 -16.79 28.83 18.42
CA PRO A 201 -18.22 28.85 18.23
C PRO A 201 -18.52 29.87 17.14
N LYS A 202 -19.21 29.44 16.08
CA LYS A 202 -19.99 30.32 15.20
C LYS A 202 -21.15 30.93 16.02
N ALA A 203 -20.83 31.61 17.11
CA ALA A 203 -21.74 32.52 17.75
C ALA A 203 -21.94 33.65 16.75
N LYS A 204 -23.12 33.69 16.15
CA LYS A 204 -23.63 34.88 15.46
C LYS A 204 -23.57 36.05 16.45
N GLY A 205 -22.48 36.80 16.43
CA GLY A 205 -22.20 37.86 17.37
C GLY A 205 -20.80 38.40 17.12
N LEU A 206 -20.75 39.47 16.35
CA LEU A 206 -19.62 40.36 16.05
C LEU A 206 -18.35 40.12 16.92
N VAL A 207 -17.32 39.51 16.32
CA VAL A 207 -15.97 39.59 16.89
C VAL A 207 -15.42 40.97 16.52
N ILE A 208 -15.29 41.85 17.51
CA ILE A 208 -14.60 43.14 17.37
C ILE A 208 -13.11 42.87 17.61
N PRO A 209 -12.21 43.14 16.65
CA PRO A 209 -10.78 43.00 16.86
C PRO A 209 -10.30 43.88 18.03
N GLY A 210 -9.65 43.29 19.03
CA GLY A 210 -8.95 44.03 20.11
C GLY A 210 -9.51 43.91 21.53
N GLN A 211 -10.51 43.07 21.81
CA GLN A 211 -10.98 42.82 23.17
C GLN A 211 -10.36 41.53 23.76
N PRO A 212 -9.88 41.53 25.01
CA PRO A 212 -9.34 40.35 25.66
C PRO A 212 -10.46 39.33 25.97
N LEU A 213 -10.19 38.05 25.71
CA LEU A 213 -11.06 36.92 26.03
C LEU A 213 -11.04 36.63 27.53
N VAL A 214 -11.62 37.52 28.33
CA VAL A 214 -11.77 37.32 29.77
C VAL A 214 -13.14 36.65 30.01
N ASP A 215 -13.16 35.61 30.86
CA ASP A 215 -14.35 34.90 31.36
C ASP A 215 -15.00 33.79 30.49
N ARG A 216 -14.24 33.07 29.66
CA ARG A 216 -14.74 31.78 29.13
C ARG A 216 -13.87 30.60 29.57
N PRO A 217 -14.45 29.53 30.13
CA PRO A 217 -13.70 28.32 30.41
C PRO A 217 -13.12 27.84 29.09
N ILE A 218 -11.79 27.78 29.04
CA ILE A 218 -11.07 27.38 27.84
C ILE A 218 -11.41 25.90 27.67
N TRP A 219 -12.33 25.58 26.75
CA TRP A 219 -12.79 24.21 26.51
C TRP A 219 -11.61 23.25 26.18
N LEU A 220 -10.48 23.81 25.73
CA LEU A 220 -9.20 23.12 25.59
C LEU A 220 -8.69 22.53 26.91
N VAL A 221 -8.85 23.23 28.05
CA VAL A 221 -8.46 22.73 29.38
C VAL A 221 -9.36 21.57 29.81
N GLU A 222 -10.66 21.64 29.54
CA GLU A 222 -11.59 20.52 29.80
C GLU A 222 -11.23 19.30 28.94
N LYS A 223 -10.93 19.50 27.65
CA LYS A 223 -10.50 18.40 26.77
C LYS A 223 -9.12 17.84 27.10
N LEU A 224 -8.15 18.66 27.49
CA LEU A 224 -6.86 18.18 27.97
C LEU A 224 -7.01 17.37 29.27
N THR A 225 -7.95 17.76 30.15
CA THR A 225 -8.26 17.00 31.37
C THR A 225 -8.90 15.64 31.05
N GLU A 226 -9.75 15.57 30.01
CA GLU A 226 -10.37 14.33 29.53
C GLU A 226 -9.35 13.38 28.88
N VAL A 227 -8.44 13.91 28.05
CA VAL A 227 -7.34 13.15 27.44
C VAL A 227 -6.37 12.63 28.51
N ALA A 228 -6.09 13.42 29.56
CA ALA A 228 -5.30 12.97 30.70
C ALA A 228 -6.00 11.86 31.51
N ALA A 229 -7.33 11.87 31.58
CA ALA A 229 -8.11 10.81 32.24
C ALA A 229 -8.09 9.50 31.43
N ASP A 230 -8.14 9.58 30.10
CA ASP A 230 -8.04 8.41 29.20
C ASP A 230 -6.63 7.79 29.22
N ALA A 231 -5.57 8.62 29.27
CA ALA A 231 -4.20 8.13 29.46
C ALA A 231 -4.05 7.40 30.81
N LYS A 232 -4.72 7.88 31.86
CA LYS A 232 -4.77 7.22 33.18
C LYS A 232 -5.56 5.91 33.15
N ALA A 233 -6.62 5.83 32.33
CA ALA A 233 -7.36 4.59 32.09
C ALA A 233 -6.52 3.55 31.32
N GLY A 234 -5.71 3.99 30.34
CA GLY A 234 -4.76 3.14 29.62
C GLY A 234 -3.70 2.51 30.52
N ARG A 235 -3.14 3.28 31.46
CA ARG A 235 -2.24 2.76 32.50
C ARG A 235 -2.89 1.67 33.34
N LYS A 236 -4.14 1.89 33.75
CA LYS A 236 -4.90 0.93 34.57
C LYS A 236 -5.23 -0.36 33.80
N ALA A 237 -5.48 -0.27 32.49
CA ALA A 237 -5.69 -1.44 31.63
C ALA A 237 -4.41 -2.29 31.51
N ILE A 238 -3.24 -1.65 31.38
CA ILE A 238 -1.93 -2.34 31.36
C ILE A 238 -1.64 -3.00 32.72
N GLU A 239 -1.91 -2.31 33.83
CA GLU A 239 -1.74 -2.86 35.19
C GLU A 239 -2.63 -4.10 35.42
N VAL A 240 -3.87 -4.10 34.90
CA VAL A 240 -4.78 -5.25 34.94
C VAL A 240 -4.26 -6.40 34.06
N LEU A 241 -3.75 -6.10 32.86
CA LEU A 241 -3.21 -7.10 31.94
C LEU A 241 -1.96 -7.80 32.52
N VAL A 242 -1.06 -7.02 33.13
CA VAL A 242 0.14 -7.53 33.81
C VAL A 242 -0.23 -8.36 35.04
N SER A 243 -1.23 -7.94 35.81
CA SER A 243 -1.75 -8.71 36.94
C SER A 243 -2.36 -10.05 36.49
N ALA A 244 -3.08 -10.07 35.37
CA ALA A 244 -3.66 -11.28 34.79
C ALA A 244 -2.57 -12.26 34.26
N LEU A 245 -1.50 -11.74 33.66
CA LEU A 245 -0.36 -12.53 33.20
C LEU A 245 0.42 -13.17 34.37
N ASN A 246 0.64 -12.42 35.44
CA ASN A 246 1.31 -12.93 36.64
C ASN A 246 0.46 -14.00 37.37
N ALA A 247 -0.87 -13.88 37.35
CA ALA A 247 -1.78 -14.89 37.89
C ALA A 247 -1.76 -16.22 37.09
N GLY A 248 -1.33 -16.18 35.82
CA GLY A 248 -1.20 -17.34 34.93
C GLY A 248 0.16 -18.04 34.96
N GLY A 249 1.08 -17.65 35.86
CA GLY A 249 2.38 -18.32 36.04
C GLY A 249 3.51 -17.85 35.12
N GLY A 250 3.31 -16.79 34.33
CA GLY A 250 4.39 -16.10 33.64
C GLY A 250 5.07 -15.09 34.57
N GLN A 251 6.38 -15.16 34.75
CA GLN A 251 7.12 -14.08 35.40
C GLN A 251 7.34 -12.94 34.40
N VAL A 252 6.52 -11.90 34.50
CA VAL A 252 6.78 -10.63 33.82
C VAL A 252 7.45 -9.70 34.83
N ASP A 253 8.65 -9.21 34.51
CA ASP A 253 9.35 -8.21 35.32
C ASP A 253 8.58 -6.88 35.29
N THR A 254 7.58 -6.84 36.16
CA THR A 254 6.61 -5.75 36.26
C THR A 254 7.31 -4.46 36.69
N ALA A 255 8.39 -4.57 37.48
CA ALA A 255 9.19 -3.42 37.87
C ALA A 255 9.91 -2.80 36.67
N SER A 256 10.49 -3.63 35.79
CA SER A 256 11.14 -3.14 34.57
C SER A 256 10.16 -2.49 33.59
N ILE A 257 8.95 -3.04 33.45
CA ILE A 257 7.92 -2.45 32.57
C ILE A 257 7.45 -1.11 33.13
N LEU A 258 7.11 -1.05 34.42
CA LEU A 258 6.68 0.19 35.06
C LEU A 258 7.79 1.25 35.04
N SER A 259 9.04 0.87 35.29
CA SER A 259 10.19 1.77 35.16
C SER A 259 10.33 2.32 33.74
N ARG A 260 10.14 1.48 32.71
CA ARG A 260 10.20 1.93 31.32
C ARG A 260 9.05 2.87 30.95
N MET A 261 7.86 2.65 31.53
CA MET A 261 6.72 3.57 31.37
C MET A 261 7.00 4.92 32.03
N ASP A 262 7.57 4.93 33.23
CA ASP A 262 7.93 6.17 33.93
C ASP A 262 9.04 6.93 33.18
N GLU A 263 10.02 6.23 32.61
CA GLU A 263 11.04 6.83 31.72
C GLU A 263 10.43 7.47 30.47
N LEU A 264 9.49 6.78 29.81
CA LEU A 264 8.81 7.31 28.63
C LEU A 264 7.94 8.52 28.99
N ALA A 265 7.24 8.48 30.13
CA ALA A 265 6.47 9.62 30.61
C ALA A 265 7.37 10.82 30.91
N ALA A 266 8.53 10.61 31.54
CA ALA A 266 9.50 11.67 31.79
C ALA A 266 10.10 12.23 30.49
N ALA A 267 10.37 11.38 29.50
CA ALA A 267 10.85 11.79 28.19
C ALA A 267 9.82 12.65 27.43
N GLU A 268 8.53 12.29 27.52
CA GLU A 268 7.46 13.06 26.87
C GLU A 268 7.28 14.44 27.53
N VAL A 269 7.34 14.52 28.87
CA VAL A 269 7.33 15.80 29.60
C VAL A 269 8.54 16.68 29.21
N ALA A 270 9.71 16.08 29.01
CA ALA A 270 10.89 16.81 28.56
C ALA A 270 10.71 17.32 27.12
N ARG A 271 10.15 16.51 26.23
CA ARG A 271 9.84 16.88 24.84
C ARG A 271 8.82 18.00 24.75
N GLU A 272 7.75 17.92 25.54
CA GLU A 272 6.72 18.96 25.65
C GLU A 272 7.33 20.30 26.08
N ARG A 273 8.22 20.28 27.08
CA ARG A 273 8.94 21.48 27.53
C ARG A 273 9.78 22.11 26.41
N VAL A 274 10.45 21.30 25.60
CA VAL A 274 11.24 21.78 24.45
C VAL A 274 10.33 22.41 23.39
N LEU A 275 9.18 21.79 23.09
CA LEU A 275 8.21 22.34 22.13
C LEU A 275 7.61 23.65 22.62
N LEU A 276 7.23 23.74 23.89
CA LEU A 276 6.72 24.98 24.49
C LEU A 276 7.75 26.10 24.43
N GLN A 277 9.02 25.79 24.69
CA GLN A 277 10.11 26.77 24.54
C GLN A 277 10.24 27.23 23.07
N ARG A 278 10.21 26.29 22.12
CA ARG A 278 10.31 26.63 20.69
C ARG A 278 9.15 27.50 20.21
N ILE A 279 7.94 27.26 20.71
CA ILE A 279 6.77 28.09 20.44
C ILE A 279 7.00 29.51 20.99
N ALA A 280 7.44 29.65 22.24
CA ALA A 280 7.75 30.95 22.83
C ALA A 280 8.83 31.72 22.04
N ASP A 281 9.87 31.03 21.57
CA ASP A 281 10.92 31.63 20.74
C ASP A 281 10.38 32.14 19.40
N LEU A 282 9.52 31.34 18.74
CA LEU A 282 8.88 31.72 17.47
C LEU A 282 7.92 32.90 17.64
N GLU A 283 7.18 32.95 18.76
CA GLU A 283 6.31 34.09 19.10
C GLU A 283 7.13 35.37 19.30
N ALA A 284 8.30 35.28 19.94
CA ALA A 284 9.21 36.41 20.10
C ALA A 284 9.81 36.88 18.76
N GLU A 285 10.22 35.96 17.88
CA GLU A 285 10.73 36.27 16.54
C GLU A 285 9.65 36.94 15.66
N LEU A 286 8.42 36.43 15.72
CA LEU A 286 7.28 37.01 15.02
C LEU A 286 6.93 38.42 15.55
N ALA A 287 7.03 38.63 16.86
CA ALA A 287 6.83 39.95 17.45
C ALA A 287 7.92 40.95 17.01
N ALA A 288 9.17 40.52 16.91
CA ALA A 288 10.29 41.35 16.46
C ALA A 288 10.15 41.76 14.98
N THR A 289 9.75 40.83 14.11
CA THR A 289 9.55 41.10 12.66
C THR A 289 8.36 42.02 12.36
N ARG A 290 7.41 42.15 13.30
CA ARG A 290 6.25 43.04 13.19
C ARG A 290 6.52 44.46 13.66
N GLN A 291 7.70 44.77 14.21
CA GLN A 291 8.03 46.15 14.53
C GLN A 291 8.27 46.93 13.23
N PRO A 292 7.53 48.04 12.99
CA PRO A 292 7.72 48.83 11.80
C PRO A 292 9.15 49.39 11.77
N VAL A 293 9.83 49.22 10.64
CA VAL A 293 11.12 49.86 10.38
C VAL A 293 10.89 51.37 10.44
N ALA A 294 11.48 52.01 11.45
CA ALA A 294 11.41 53.45 11.68
C ALA A 294 12.25 54.24 10.67
#